data_AF-A0A1H9PIR8-F1
#
_entry.id   AF-A0A1H9PIR8-F1
#
_cell.length_a   1.000
_cell.length_b   1.000
_cell.length_c   1.000
_cell.angle_alpha   90.00
_cell.angle_beta   90.00
_cell.angle_gamma   90.00
#
_symmetry.space_group_name_H-M   'P 1'
#
loop_
_entity.id
_entity.type
_entity.pdbx_description
1 polymer ?
#
loop_
_entity_poly.entity_id
_entity_poly.type
_entity_poly.pdbx_seq_one_letter_code
_entity_poly.pdbx_strand_id
1 'polypeptide(L)' 'MMQFIVRDQPAYNVILLLVTQVVATHERNDWPPPTIKELSYSTGYSEESILESLEFGNTEPVSLLQ' A
#
# COMPACT_ATOMS: atom_id res chain seq x y z
N MET A 1 -4.71 -8.05 29.19
CA MET A 1 -4.21 -8.86 28.06
C MET A 1 -3.86 -7.88 26.96
N MET A 2 -2.58 -7.51 26.87
CA MET A 2 -2.09 -6.48 25.95
C MET A 2 -1.66 -7.22 24.69
N GLN A 3 -2.45 -7.13 23.61
CA GLN A 3 -2.03 -7.70 22.32
C GLN A 3 -0.85 -6.87 21.84
N PHE A 4 0.35 -7.44 21.92
CA PHE A 4 1.46 -6.99 21.11
C PHE A 4 1.08 -7.30 19.66
N ILE A 5 0.53 -6.31 18.96
CA ILE A 5 0.42 -6.38 17.51
C ILE A 5 1.86 -6.52 17.03
N VAL A 6 2.23 -7.73 16.61
CA VAL A 6 3.45 -7.94 15.83
C VAL A 6 3.20 -7.13 14.57
N ARG A 7 3.74 -5.91 14.54
CA ARG A 7 3.67 -5.02 13.37
C ARG A 7 4.49 -5.71 12.29
N ASP A 8 3.81 -6.44 11.42
CA ASP A 8 4.44 -7.15 10.32
C ASP A 8 4.81 -6.12 9.25
N GLN A 9 5.85 -5.32 9.53
CA GLN A 9 6.40 -4.32 8.62
C GLN A 9 6.65 -4.85 7.19
N PRO A 10 7.06 -6.13 6.99
CA PRO A 10 7.16 -6.69 5.64
C PRO A 10 5.83 -6.69 4.88
N ALA A 11 4.71 -6.91 5.56
CA ALA A 11 3.38 -6.92 4.95
C ALA A 11 2.95 -5.52 4.50
N TYR A 12 3.23 -4.49 5.30
CA TYR A 12 2.88 -3.11 4.96
C TYR A 12 3.61 -2.61 3.71
N ASN A 13 4.89 -2.97 3.54
CA ASN A 13 5.66 -2.56 2.36
C ASN A 13 5.10 -3.20 1.07
N VAL A 14 4.66 -4.46 1.15
CA VAL A 14 4.04 -5.15 0.01
C VAL A 14 2.70 -4.52 -0.35
N ILE A 15 1.85 -4.25 0.65
CA ILE A 15 0.56 -3.58 0.42
C ILE A 15 0.77 -2.19 -0.16
N LEU A 16 1.73 -1.42 0.38
CA LEU A 16 2.06 -0.09 -0.12
C LEU A 16 2.53 -0.13 -1.59
N LEU A 17 3.41 -1.09 -1.94
CA LEU A 17 3.85 -1.29 -3.32
C LEU A 17 2.67 -1.55 -4.28
N LEU A 18 1.74 -2.43 -3.89
CA LEU A 18 0.55 -2.74 -4.69
C LEU A 18 -0.37 -1.53 -4.83
N VAL A 19 -0.58 -0.77 -3.75
CA VAL A 19 -1.34 0.49 -3.78
C VAL A 19 -0.70 1.48 -4.76
N THR A 20 0.62 1.66 -4.71
CA THR A 20 1.35 2.53 -5.64
C THR A 20 1.19 2.08 -7.09
N GLN A 21 1.20 0.77 -7.37
CA GLN A 21 0.97 0.24 -8.73
C GLN A 21 -0.45 0.56 -9.24
N VAL A 22 -1.47 0.45 -8.39
CA VAL A 22 -2.85 0.80 -8.75
C VAL A 22 -2.97 2.30 -9.02
N VAL A 23 -2.42 3.15 -8.16
CA VAL A 23 -2.42 4.61 -8.35
C VAL A 23 -1.68 5.01 -9.63
N ALA A 24 -0.48 4.47 -9.86
CA ALA A 24 0.29 4.72 -11.08
C ALA A 24 -0.42 4.22 -12.35
N THR A 25 -1.31 3.24 -12.23
CA THR A 25 -2.16 2.81 -13.35
C THR A 25 -3.26 3.82 -13.63
N HIS A 26 -3.90 4.40 -12.60
CA HIS A 26 -4.89 5.45 -12.79
C HIS A 26 -4.28 6.71 -13.41
N GLU A 27 -3.10 7.12 -12.92
CA GLU A 27 -2.35 8.25 -13.46
C GLU A 27 -2.00 8.04 -14.95
N ARG A 28 -1.46 6.87 -15.32
CA ARG A 28 -1.11 6.55 -16.71
C ARG A 28 -2.29 6.58 -17.68
N ASN A 29 -3.51 6.35 -17.19
CA ASN A 29 -4.72 6.34 -18.01
C ASN A 29 -5.55 7.62 -17.88
N ASP A 30 -5.06 8.64 -17.18
CA ASP A 30 -5.79 9.89 -16.89
C ASP A 30 -7.16 9.65 -16.22
N TRP A 31 -7.22 8.64 -15.35
CA TRP A 31 -8.41 8.32 -14.56
C TRP A 31 -8.43 9.10 -13.24
N PRO A 32 -9.62 9.33 -12.66
CA PRO A 32 -9.72 9.88 -11.31
C PRO A 32 -8.91 9.03 -10.31
N PRO A 33 -8.30 9.63 -9.28
CA PRO A 33 -7.61 8.89 -8.24
C PRO A 33 -8.54 7.86 -7.57
N PRO A 34 -8.07 6.63 -7.31
CA PRO A 34 -8.90 5.61 -6.69
C PRO A 34 -9.19 5.96 -5.22
N THR A 35 -10.39 5.63 -4.77
CA THR A 35 -10.76 5.66 -3.36
C THR A 35 -10.11 4.51 -2.59
N ILE A 36 -10.03 4.61 -1.26
CA ILE A 36 -9.53 3.51 -0.40
C ILE A 36 -10.32 2.21 -0.62
N LYS A 37 -11.63 2.32 -0.83
CA LYS A 37 -12.49 1.19 -1.14
C LYS A 37 -12.15 0.51 -2.48
N GLU A 38 -11.86 1.30 -3.51
CA GLU A 38 -11.42 0.77 -4.81
C GLU A 38 -10.02 0.17 -4.73
N LEU A 39 -9.13 0.74 -3.92
CA LEU A 39 -7.83 0.13 -3.62
C LEU A 39 -8.00 -1.22 -2.91
N SER A 40 -8.93 -1.33 -1.98
CA SER A 40 -9.28 -2.60 -1.30
C SER A 40 -9.76 -3.65 -2.30
N TYR A 41 -10.69 -3.29 -3.19
CA TYR A 41 -11.14 -4.20 -4.25
C TYR A 41 -10.03 -4.60 -5.22
N SER A 42 -9.13 -3.68 -5.56
CA SER A 42 -8.07 -3.90 -6.55
C SER A 42 -6.90 -4.71 -5.99
N THR A 43 -6.59 -4.54 -4.71
CA THR A 43 -5.41 -5.17 -4.06
C THR A 43 -5.77 -6.42 -3.26
N GLY A 44 -7.04 -6.59 -2.90
CA GLY A 44 -7.52 -7.71 -2.07
C GLY A 44 -7.28 -7.54 -0.57
N TYR A 45 -6.73 -6.40 -0.13
CA TYR A 45 -6.48 -6.09 1.27
C TYR A 45 -7.60 -5.24 1.87
N SER A 46 -7.80 -5.33 3.18
CA SER A 46 -8.79 -4.51 3.86
C SER A 46 -8.43 -3.03 3.79
N GLU A 47 -9.44 -2.16 3.88
CA GLU A 47 -9.23 -0.71 3.93
C GLU A 47 -8.34 -0.31 5.11
N GLU A 48 -8.47 -0.98 6.26
CA GLU A 48 -7.63 -0.79 7.44
C GLU A 48 -6.16 -1.13 7.16
N SER A 49 -5.88 -2.30 6.57
CA SER A 49 -4.51 -2.68 6.23
C SER A 49 -3.89 -1.74 5.20
N ILE A 50 -4.68 -1.21 4.27
CA ILE A 50 -4.22 -0.18 3.32
C ILE A 50 -3.84 1.10 4.06
N LEU A 51 -4.71 1.60 4.95
CA LEU A 51 -4.45 2.81 5.72
C LEU A 51 -3.22 2.67 6.63
N GLU A 52 -3.08 1.55 7.33
CA GLU A 52 -1.89 1.24 8.13
C GLU A 52 -0.63 1.17 7.26
N SER A 53 -0.73 0.63 6.04
CA SER A 53 0.40 0.55 5.11
C SER A 53 0.80 1.91 4.55
N LEU A 54 -0.15 2.84 4.38
CA LEU A 54 0.16 4.23 4.02
C LEU A 54 0.85 4.97 5.18
N GLU A 55 0.54 4.63 6.43
CA GLU A 55 1.12 5.26 7.61
C GLU A 55 2.50 4.67 7.99
N PHE A 56 2.65 3.35 7.89
CA PHE A 56 3.81 2.62 8.41
C PHE A 56 4.65 1.91 7.35
N GLY A 57 4.17 1.82 6.11
CA GLY A 57 4.91 1.21 5.01
C GLY A 57 6.05 2.10 4.54
N ASN A 58 7.14 1.46 4.12
CA ASN A 58 8.28 2.12 3.51
C ASN A 58 8.68 1.35 2.25
N THR A 59 8.50 1.99 1.10
CA THR A 59 9.12 1.52 -0.15
C THR A 59 10.47 2.20 -0.22
N GLU A 60 11.52 1.57 0.34
CA GLU A 60 12.86 2.10 0.13
C GLU A 60 13.07 2.25 -1.38
N PRO A 61 13.53 3.41 -1.86
CA PRO A 61 13.88 3.56 -3.25
C PRO A 61 14.95 2.52 -3.56
N VAL A 62 14.70 1.65 -4.53
CA VAL A 62 15.71 0.72 -5.03
C VAL A 62 16.88 1.60 -5.49
N SER A 63 17.95 1.68 -4.70
CA SER A 63 19.16 2.37 -5.12
C SER A 63 19.72 1.58 -6.30
N LEU A 64 19.40 2.02 -7.52
CA LEU A 64 19.99 1.50 -8.76
C LEU A 64 21.46 1.97 -8.94
N LEU A 65 22.06 2.57 -7.93
CA LEU A 65 23.47 2.92 -7.90
C LEU A 65 24.17 1.97 -6.92
N GLN A 66 24.69 0.87 -7.47
CA GLN A 66 25.82 0.12 -6.89
C GLN A 66 27.06 0.40 -7.74
#